data_AF-A0A1H5IWU8-F1
#
_entry.id   AF-A0A1H5IWU8-F1
#
_cell.length_a   1.000
_cell.length_b   1.000
_cell.length_c   1.000
_cell.angle_alpha   90.00
_cell.angle_beta   90.00
_cell.angle_gamma   90.00
#
_symmetry.space_group_name_H-M   'P 1'
#
loop_
_entity.id
_entity.type
_entity.pdbx_description
1 polymer ?
#
loop_
_entity_poly.entity_id
_entity_poly.type
_entity_poly.pdbx_seq_one_letter_code
_entity_poly.pdbx_strand_id
1 'polypeptide(L)' 'MNIQQEHLPKDRPATREEEWGYSLQNFIEGNWEYILGILFVLVVFLYARHSWRKRHER' A
#
# COMPACT_ATOMS: atom_id res chain seq x y z
N MET A 1 16.13 -2.64 -37.25
CA MET A 1 15.00 -1.70 -37.28
C MET A 1 14.46 -1.60 -35.86
N ASN A 2 14.66 -0.45 -35.20
CA ASN A 2 14.09 -0.18 -33.89
C ASN A 2 12.72 0.46 -34.11
N ILE A 3 11.66 -0.33 -33.95
CA ILE A 3 10.27 0.15 -34.02
C ILE A 3 9.88 0.52 -32.59
N GLN A 4 10.47 1.59 -32.05
CA GLN A 4 9.98 2.15 -30.80
C GLN A 4 8.71 2.94 -31.12
N GLN A 5 7.58 2.46 -30.60
CA GLN A 5 6.33 3.20 -30.63
C GLN A 5 6.55 4.54 -29.92
N GLU A 6 6.28 5.64 -30.61
CA GLU A 6 6.59 7.02 -30.18
C GLU A 6 5.90 7.42 -28.85
N HIS A 7 4.99 6.59 -28.34
CA HIS A 7 4.18 6.81 -27.16
C HIS A 7 4.48 5.79 -26.05
N LEU A 8 5.29 4.77 -26.33
CA LEU A 8 5.77 3.88 -25.29
C LEU A 8 6.84 4.60 -24.49
N PRO A 9 6.73 4.60 -23.15
CA PRO A 9 7.84 5.01 -22.31
C PRO A 9 9.09 4.29 -22.77
N LYS A 10 10.19 5.03 -22.98
CA LYS A 10 11.48 4.42 -23.29
C LYS A 10 11.76 3.35 -22.26
N ASP A 11 12.14 2.15 -22.71
CA ASP A 11 12.67 1.11 -21.85
C ASP A 11 13.75 1.73 -20.97
N ARG A 12 13.43 1.89 -19.69
CA ARG A 12 14.39 2.26 -18.66
C ARG A 12 14.86 0.97 -18.01
N PRO A 13 16.15 0.85 -17.68
CA PRO A 13 16.57 -0.26 -16.83
C PRO A 13 15.71 -0.21 -15.56
N ALA A 14 15.22 -1.37 -15.15
CA ALA A 14 14.52 -1.51 -13.89
C ALA A 14 15.44 -0.99 -12.77
N THR A 15 14.89 -0.26 -11.80
CA THR A 15 15.67 0.08 -10.61
C THR A 15 16.03 -1.20 -9.86
N ARG A 16 17.03 -1.14 -8.97
CA ARG A 16 17.45 -2.28 -8.17
C ARG A 16 16.29 -2.92 -7.39
N GLU A 17 15.26 -2.14 -7.03
CA GLU A 17 14.04 -2.67 -6.40
C GLU A 17 13.06 -3.31 -7.39
N GLU A 18 13.07 -2.88 -8.66
CA GLU A 18 12.21 -3.38 -9.73
C GLU A 18 12.78 -4.66 -10.39
N GLU A 19 14.10 -4.90 -10.31
CA GLU A 19 14.79 -5.99 -11.00
C GLU A 19 14.53 -7.40 -10.41
N TRP A 20 14.33 -7.53 -9.08
CA TRP A 20 14.24 -8.84 -8.43
C TRP A 20 13.26 -8.86 -7.25
N GLY A 21 11.98 -9.07 -7.53
CA GLY A 21 11.00 -9.57 -6.57
C GLY A 21 10.62 -8.58 -5.46
N TYR A 22 9.35 -8.19 -5.44
CA TYR A 22 8.78 -7.36 -4.38
C TYR A 22 8.89 -8.10 -3.03
N SER A 23 9.94 -7.81 -2.26
CA SER A 23 10.08 -8.35 -0.91
C SER A 23 8.99 -7.74 -0.02
N LEU A 24 8.49 -8.50 0.96
CA LEU A 24 7.48 -7.98 1.90
C LEU A 24 7.99 -6.73 2.62
N GLN A 25 9.29 -6.66 2.86
CA GLN A 25 9.94 -5.52 3.50
C GLN A 25 9.92 -4.28 2.59
N ASN A 26 10.26 -4.43 1.31
CA ASN A 26 10.19 -3.34 0.32
C ASN A 26 8.75 -2.84 0.14
N PHE A 27 7.77 -3.75 0.21
CA PHE A 27 6.36 -3.38 0.20
C PHE A 27 5.97 -2.51 1.39
N ILE A 28 6.39 -2.91 2.59
CA ILE A 28 6.08 -2.15 3.82
C ILE A 28 6.75 -0.78 3.78
N GLU A 29 8.04 -0.73 3.43
CA GLU A 29 8.80 0.52 3.36
C GLU A 29 8.24 1.47 2.30
N GLY A 30 7.88 0.96 1.12
CA GLY A 30 7.33 1.76 0.03
C GLY A 30 5.88 2.23 0.24
N ASN A 31 5.14 1.63 1.19
CA ASN A 31 3.72 1.91 1.41
C ASN A 31 3.40 2.33 2.86
N TRP A 32 4.40 2.75 3.64
CA TRP A 32 4.26 3.02 5.07
C TRP A 32 3.10 3.99 5.40
N GLU A 33 2.93 5.06 4.61
CA GLU A 33 1.84 6.03 4.79
C GLU A 33 0.45 5.41 4.60
N TYR A 34 0.28 4.55 3.60
CA TYR A 34 -0.97 3.84 3.36
C TYR A 34 -1.28 2.83 4.47
N ILE A 35 -0.25 2.13 4.94
CA ILE A 35 -0.37 1.19 6.07
C ILE A 35 -0.84 1.93 7.32
N LEU A 36 -0.25 3.10 7.61
CA LEU A 36 -0.69 3.96 8.73
C LEU A 36 -2.15 4.42 8.56
N GLY A 37 -2.56 4.81 7.35
CA GLY A 37 -3.95 5.17 7.06
C GLY A 37 -4.92 4.03 7.33
N ILE A 38 -4.60 2.82 6.88
CA ILE A 38 -5.42 1.62 7.14
C ILE A 38 -5.52 1.34 8.64
N LEU A 39 -4.39 1.39 9.36
CA LEU A 39 -4.37 1.19 10.81
C LEU A 39 -5.22 2.23 11.54
N PHE A 40 -5.17 3.50 11.12
CA PHE A 40 -5.99 4.55 11.71
C PHE A 40 -7.48 4.27 11.54
N VAL A 41 -7.92 3.91 10.33
CA VAL A 41 -9.33 3.56 10.05
C VAL A 41 -9.78 2.37 10.90
N LEU A 42 -8.95 1.33 11.00
CA LEU A 42 -9.24 0.15 11.83
C LEU A 42 -9.38 0.51 13.31
N VAL A 43 -8.48 1.32 13.85
CA VAL A 43 -8.52 1.78 15.25
C VAL A 43 -9.82 2.55 15.52
N VAL A 44 -10.16 3.51 14.66
CA VAL A 44 -11.41 4.29 14.80
C VAL A 44 -12.62 3.38 14.74
N PHE A 45 -12.68 2.46 13.78
CA PHE A 45 -13.78 1.53 13.62
C PHE A 45 -13.95 0.60 14.84
N LEU A 46 -12.86 -0.02 15.30
CA LEU A 46 -12.87 -0.90 16.46
C LEU A 46 -13.24 -0.16 17.74
N TYR A 47 -12.74 1.06 17.92
CA TYR A 47 -13.10 1.91 19.05
C TYR A 47 -14.59 2.28 19.05
N ALA A 48 -15.12 2.70 17.89
CA ALA A 48 -16.54 3.02 17.73
C ALA A 48 -17.41 1.79 18.01
N ARG A 49 -17.05 0.63 17.44
CA ARG A 49 -17.74 -0.65 17.69
C ARG A 49 -17.72 -1.03 19.16
N HIS A 50 -16.56 -0.94 19.83
CA HIS A 50 -16.44 -1.24 21.25
C HIS A 50 -17.32 -0.30 22.10
N SER A 51 -17.30 0.99 21.78
CA SER A 51 -18.11 2.01 22.46
C SER A 51 -19.61 1.77 22.30
N TRP A 52 -20.04 1.34 21.10
CA TRP A 52 -21.43 0.99 20.82
C TRP A 52 -21.87 -0.25 21.60
N ARG A 53 -21.09 -1.33 21.56
CA ARG A 53 -21.39 -2.56 22.31
C ARG A 53 -21.54 -2.28 23.81
N LYS A 54 -20.65 -1.48 24.39
CA LYS A 54 -20.73 -1.08 25.81
C LYS A 54 -22.04 -0.37 26.19
N ARG A 55 -22.69 0.31 25.23
CA ARG A 55 -23.96 1.04 25.45
C ARG A 55 -25.20 0.20 25.17
N HIS A 56 -25.11 -0.89 24.42
CA HIS A 56 -26.27 -1.65 23.93
C HIS A 56 -26.29 -3.13 24.35
N GLU A 57 -25.18 -3.65 24.88
CA GLU A 57 -25.11 -4.97 25.52
C GLU A 57 -25.19 -4.84 27.07
N ARG A 58 -25.74 -3.73 27.59
CA ARG A 58 -26.23 -3.58 28.97
C ARG A 58 -27.74 -3.74 28.96
#